data_AF-A0A941N8Z9-F1
#
_entry.id   AF-A0A941N8Z9-F1
#
_cell.length_a   1.000
_cell.length_b   1.000
_cell.length_c   1.000
_cell.angle_alpha   90.00
_cell.angle_beta   90.00
_cell.angle_gamma   90.00
#
_symmetry.space_group_name_H-M   'P 1'
#
loop_
_entity.id
_entity.type
_entity.pdbx_description
1 polymer ?
#
loop_
_entity_poly.entity_id
_entity_poly.type
_entity_poly.pdbx_seq_one_letter_code
_entity_poly.pdbx_strand_id
1 'polypeptide(L)'
;MTVREQIAQQALSLPPEDRVFLAELLEQSLAANGFATPQLSVEWAAEVERRLAAYDRGESNAVDAQTAMQEMRQELSSRRAGIRQ
;
A
#
# COMPACT_ATOMS: atom_id res chain seq x y z
N MET A 1 1.76 25.53 6.04
CA MET A 1 2.45 24.29 5.63
C MET A 1 3.15 23.70 6.84
N THR A 2 2.75 22.53 7.28
CA THR A 2 3.33 21.80 8.40
C THR A 2 4.70 21.21 8.04
N VAL A 3 5.49 20.82 9.04
CA VAL A 3 6.77 20.12 8.82
C VAL A 3 6.57 18.84 8.00
N ARG A 4 5.48 18.09 8.26
CA ARG A 4 5.11 16.91 7.48
C ARG A 4 4.91 17.24 5.99
N GLU A 5 4.17 18.31 5.71
CA GLU A 5 3.90 18.74 4.34
C GLU A 5 5.17 19.23 3.62
N GLN A 6 6.06 19.91 4.34
CA GLN A 6 7.37 20.31 3.82
C GLN A 6 8.24 19.11 3.41
N ILE A 7 8.35 18.11 4.29
CA ILE A 7 9.12 16.88 4.02
C ILE A 7 8.51 16.13 2.83
N ALA A 8 7.18 15.99 2.79
CA ALA A 8 6.50 15.33 1.68
C ALA A 8 6.75 16.06 0.35
N GLN A 9 6.69 17.39 0.34
CA GLN A 9 6.97 18.18 -0.86
C GLN A 9 8.41 18.00 -1.33
N GLN A 10 9.39 18.04 -0.42
CA GLN A 10 10.80 17.83 -0.74
C GLN A 10 11.03 16.43 -1.31
N ALA A 11 10.50 15.40 -0.65
CA ALA A 11 10.58 14.01 -1.12
C ALA A 11 9.99 13.85 -2.53
N LEU A 12 8.84 14.48 -2.81
CA LEU A 12 8.19 14.38 -4.12
C LEU A 12 8.93 15.14 -5.23
N SER A 13 9.79 16.10 -4.89
CA SER A 13 10.63 16.83 -5.84
C SER A 13 11.91 16.10 -6.27
N LEU A 14 12.25 15.01 -5.58
CA LEU A 14 13.40 14.18 -5.92
C LEU A 14 13.21 13.41 -7.24
N PRO A 15 14.30 13.05 -7.92
CA PRO A 15 14.28 12.08 -9.02
C PRO A 15 13.61 10.75 -8.62
N PRO A 16 13.01 10.01 -9.57
CA PRO A 16 12.33 8.75 -9.27
C PRO A 16 13.15 7.74 -8.46
N GLU A 17 14.43 7.58 -8.76
CA GLU A 17 15.36 6.68 -8.10
C GLU A 17 15.56 7.03 -6.61
N ASP A 18 15.72 8.31 -6.30
CA ASP A 18 15.90 8.78 -4.92
C ASP A 18 14.60 8.66 -4.12
N ARG A 19 13.44 8.79 -4.79
CA ARG A 19 12.13 8.54 -4.15
C ARG A 19 11.95 7.07 -3.79
N VAL A 20 12.41 6.14 -4.64
CA VAL A 20 12.39 4.70 -4.33
C VAL A 20 13.27 4.44 -3.12
N PHE A 21 14.50 4.95 -3.14
CA PHE A 21 15.42 4.83 -2.00
C PHE A 21 14.81 5.34 -0.69
N LEU A 22 14.19 6.53 -0.71
CA LEU A 22 13.54 7.09 0.48
C LEU A 22 12.32 6.26 0.93
N ALA A 23 11.54 5.72 -0.02
CA ALA A 23 10.41 4.87 0.30
C ALA A 23 10.85 3.57 1.01
N GLU A 24 11.93 2.93 0.53
CA GLU A 24 12.51 1.74 1.15
C GLU A 24 13.01 2.01 2.57
N LEU A 25 13.70 3.14 2.79
CA LEU A 25 14.15 3.53 4.13
C LEU A 25 12.99 3.75 5.10
N LEU A 26 11.91 4.40 4.63
CA LEU A 26 10.71 4.62 5.44
C LEU A 26 10.01 3.30 5.76
N GLU A 27 9.91 2.39 4.79
CA GLU A 27 9.36 1.05 5.01
C GLU A 27 10.16 0.28 6.08
N GLN A 28 11.49 0.24 5.96
CA GLN A 28 12.37 -0.43 6.93
C GLN A 28 12.22 0.16 8.33
N SER A 29 12.09 1.49 8.44
CA SER A 29 11.86 2.17 9.70
C SER A 29 10.53 1.77 10.35
N LEU A 30 9.46 1.65 9.55
CA LEU A 30 8.15 1.19 10.05
C LEU A 30 8.20 -0.26 10.54
N ALA A 31 8.91 -1.12 9.82
CA ALA A 31 9.12 -2.51 10.23
C ALA A 31 9.90 -2.60 11.55
N ALA A 32 10.99 -1.85 11.69
CA ALA A 32 11.83 -1.87 12.89
C ALA A 32 11.11 -1.34 14.15
N ASN A 33 10.17 -0.40 13.99
CA ASN A 33 9.45 0.23 15.10
C ASN A 33 8.15 -0.48 15.49
N GLY A 34 7.95 -1.74 15.05
CA GLY A 34 6.82 -2.56 15.46
C GLY A 34 5.48 -2.17 14.83
N PHE A 35 5.47 -1.31 13.81
CA PHE A 35 4.26 -1.02 13.04
C PHE A 35 3.86 -2.24 12.18
N ALA A 36 4.85 -2.94 11.61
CA ALA A 36 4.67 -4.26 11.01
C ALA A 36 5.08 -5.34 12.01
N THR A 37 4.13 -5.76 12.86
CA THR A 37 4.39 -6.81 13.84
C THR A 37 4.53 -8.18 13.15
N PRO A 38 5.31 -9.12 13.72
CA PRO A 38 5.35 -10.50 13.23
C PRO A 38 3.96 -11.15 13.16
N GLN A 39 3.08 -10.81 14.11
CA GLN A 39 1.69 -11.30 14.14
C GLN A 39 0.91 -10.82 12.92
N LEU A 40 1.01 -9.53 12.57
CA LEU A 40 0.35 -8.97 11.40
C LEU A 40 0.85 -9.64 10.11
N SER A 41 2.14 -9.95 10.02
CA SER A 41 2.71 -10.68 8.88
C SER A 41 2.13 -12.09 8.75
N VAL A 42 1.99 -12.82 9.86
CA VAL A 42 1.40 -14.17 9.88
C VAL A 42 -0.08 -14.13 9.50
N GLU A 43 -0.85 -13.21 10.06
CA GLU A 43 -2.28 -13.04 9.74
C GLU A 43 -2.49 -12.67 8.27
N TRP A 44 -1.62 -11.81 7.73
CA TRP A 44 -1.66 -11.42 6.32
C TRP A 44 -1.34 -12.60 5.39
N ALA A 45 -0.32 -13.39 5.71
CA ALA A 45 0.02 -14.59 4.94
C ALA A 45 -1.15 -15.60 4.95
N ALA A 46 -1.75 -15.83 6.11
CA ALA A 46 -2.91 -16.73 6.24
C ALA A 46 -4.12 -16.22 5.41
N GLU A 47 -4.35 -14.91 5.37
CA GLU A 47 -5.42 -14.32 4.57
C GLU A 47 -5.17 -14.48 3.05
N VAL A 48 -3.92 -14.33 2.60
CA VAL A 48 -3.55 -14.57 1.19
C VAL A 48 -3.85 -16.02 0.81
N GLU A 49 -3.39 -16.98 1.60
CA GLU A 49 -3.65 -18.42 1.37
C GLU A 49 -5.14 -18.73 1.36
N ARG A 50 -5.90 -18.16 2.29
CA ARG A 50 -7.36 -18.32 2.35
C ARG A 50 -8.04 -17.83 1.07
N ARG A 51 -7.62 -16.68 0.53
CA ARG A 51 -8.17 -16.11 -0.72
C ARG A 51 -7.79 -16.92 -1.94
N LEU A 52 -6.55 -17.40 -2.02
CA LEU A 52 -6.11 -18.28 -3.12
C LEU A 52 -6.91 -19.58 -3.11
N ALA A 53 -7.07 -20.22 -1.96
CA ALA A 53 -7.85 -21.45 -1.84
C ALA A 53 -9.33 -21.25 -2.23
N ALA A 54 -9.93 -20.10 -1.90
CA ALA A 54 -11.29 -19.77 -2.33
C ALA A 54 -11.37 -19.57 -3.86
N TYR A 55 -10.37 -18.92 -4.45
CA TYR A 55 -10.27 -18.77 -5.90
C TYR A 55 -10.12 -20.12 -6.61
N ASP A 56 -9.26 -21.01 -6.12
CA ASP A 56 -9.05 -22.34 -6.68
C ASP A 56 -10.30 -23.22 -6.63
N ARG A 57 -11.16 -23.02 -5.62
CA ARG A 57 -12.47 -23.68 -5.52
C ARG A 57 -13.57 -23.01 -6.36
N GLY A 58 -13.28 -21.89 -7.05
CA GLY A 58 -14.26 -21.13 -7.81
C GLY A 58 -15.23 -20.29 -6.96
N GLU A 59 -14.91 -20.06 -5.68
CA GLU A 59 -15.71 -19.28 -4.74
C GLU A 59 -15.41 -17.77 -4.83
N SER A 60 -14.46 -17.37 -5.67
CA SER A 60 -14.06 -15.98 -5.89
C SER A 60 -13.90 -15.70 -7.37
N ASN A 61 -14.41 -14.54 -7.80
CA ASN A 61 -14.24 -14.06 -9.18
C ASN A 61 -12.98 -13.20 -9.26
N ALA A 62 -12.04 -13.59 -10.12
CA ALA A 62 -10.93 -12.72 -10.49
C ALA A 62 -11.34 -11.81 -11.65
N VAL A 63 -10.80 -10.60 -11.64
CA VAL A 63 -10.83 -9.68 -12.78
C VAL A 63 -9.43 -9.59 -13.37
N ASP A 64 -9.32 -9.09 -14.59
CA ASP A 64 -8.04 -8.78 -15.20
C ASP A 64 -7.21 -7.82 -14.32
N ALA A 65 -5.89 -8.04 -14.25
CA ALA A 65 -5.00 -7.28 -13.38
C ALA A 65 -5.01 -5.78 -13.72
N GLN A 66 -5.13 -5.41 -14.99
CA GLN A 66 -5.19 -4.00 -15.38
C GLN A 66 -6.51 -3.37 -14.90
N THR A 67 -7.63 -4.08 -15.01
CA THR A 67 -8.92 -3.66 -14.45
C THR A 67 -8.82 -3.48 -12.94
N ALA A 68 -8.30 -4.48 -12.21
CA ALA A 68 -8.12 -4.41 -10.76
C ALA A 68 -7.29 -3.18 -10.34
N MET A 69 -6.17 -2.93 -11.03
CA MET A 69 -5.29 -1.80 -10.75
C MET A 69 -5.95 -0.45 -11.05
N GLN A 70 -6.79 -0.37 -12.08
CA GLN A 70 -7.53 0.85 -12.40
C GLN A 70 -8.59 1.16 -11.34
N GLU A 71 -9.42 0.17 -10.98
CA GLU A 71 -10.44 0.32 -9.94
C GLU A 71 -9.81 0.67 -8.59
N MET A 72 -8.71 0.00 -8.22
CA MET A 72 -7.98 0.30 -6.98
C MET A 72 -7.45 1.74 -6.96
N ARG A 73 -6.85 2.23 -8.06
CA ARG A 73 -6.37 3.63 -8.13
C ARG A 73 -7.50 4.63 -8.03
N GLN A 74 -8.62 4.37 -8.69
CA GLN A 74 -9.82 5.22 -8.61
C GLN A 74 -10.32 5.30 -7.17
N GLU A 75 -10.52 4.16 -6.51
CA GLU A 75 -10.98 4.08 -5.13
C GLU A 75 -10.03 4.80 -4.15
N LEU A 76 -8.72 4.56 -4.26
CA LEU A 76 -7.72 5.24 -3.42
C LEU A 76 -7.70 6.75 -3.64
N SER A 77 -7.91 7.20 -4.88
CA SER A 77 -7.99 8.64 -5.19
C SER A 77 -9.24 9.28 -4.58
N SER A 78 -10.39 8.61 -4.67
CA SER A 78 -11.66 9.04 -4.08
C SER A 78 -11.56 9.15 -2.56
N ARG A 79 -10.97 8.15 -1.89
CA ARG A 79 -10.75 8.19 -0.43
C ARG A 79 -9.86 9.35 0.00
N ARG A 80 -8.77 9.61 -0.74
CA ARG A 80 -7.87 10.75 -0.47
C ARG A 80 -8.52 12.11 -0.69
N ALA A 81 -9.49 12.21 -1.58
CA ALA A 81 -10.29 13.41 -1.80
C ALA A 81 -11.34 13.61 -0.68
N GLY A 82 -11.97 12.52 -0.22
CA GLY A 82 -12.96 12.54 0.86
C GLY A 82 -12.38 12.83 2.26
N ILE A 83 -11.14 12.39 2.54
CA ILE A 83 -10.44 12.70 3.81
C ILE A 83 -9.98 14.17 3.89
N ARG A 84 -10.01 14.90 2.77
CA ARG A 84 -9.57 16.30 2.67
C ARG A 84 -10.71 17.34 2.77
N GLN A 85 -11.95 16.92 3.04
CA GLN A 85 -13.08 17.80 3.38
C GLN A 85 -13.32 17.78 4.89
#